data_AF-A0A958SU53-F1
#
_entry.id   AF-A0A958SU53-F1
#
_cell.length_a   1.000
_cell.length_b   1.000
_cell.length_c   1.000
_cell.angle_alpha   90.00
_cell.angle_beta   90.00
_cell.angle_gamma   90.00
#
_symmetry.space_group_name_H-M   'P 1'
#
loop_
_entity.id
_entity.type
_entity.pdbx_description
1 polymer ?
#
loop_
_entity_poly.entity_id
_entity_poly.type
_entity_poly.pdbx_seq_one_letter_code
_entity_poly.pdbx_strand_id
1 'polypeptide(L)'
;TIQQQVENFLTTDTKNSLAQLGFIFRDGDDQPDISGEFLYQILKLDGTNIPDDYATGTTFYPTTINFSDLNPQNKTFSFSGNDTESTFGDATATFYSGIGNNFSAYVKHHAYIEDSSVILLQAFSGTITPEGITNAQMATIMVDNNGNSVDYIENNQGRLFIDEDGTAERQ
;
A
#
# COMPACT_ATOMS: atom_id res chain seq x y z
N THR A 1 14.57 10.57 13.27
CA THR A 1 13.14 10.66 13.66
C THR A 1 12.34 9.71 12.79
N ILE A 2 11.09 9.36 13.14
CA ILE A 2 10.27 8.51 12.26
C ILE A 2 10.11 9.10 10.85
N GLN A 3 9.94 10.42 10.77
CA GLN A 3 9.84 11.14 9.51
C GLN A 3 11.05 10.88 8.60
N GLN A 4 12.26 10.91 9.15
CA GLN A 4 13.47 10.60 8.39
C GLN A 4 13.52 9.13 7.95
N GLN A 5 13.01 8.19 8.76
CA GLN A 5 12.97 6.78 8.38
C GLN A 5 11.98 6.54 7.23
N VAL A 6 10.80 7.17 7.28
CA VAL A 6 9.83 7.18 6.19
C VAL A 6 10.43 7.79 4.92
N GLU A 7 11.13 8.92 5.04
CA GLU A 7 11.82 9.60 3.93
C GLU A 7 13.03 8.83 3.38
N ASN A 8 13.64 7.95 4.18
CA ASN A 8 14.68 7.05 3.69
C ASN A 8 14.08 5.86 2.93
N PHE A 9 12.86 5.44 3.28
CA PHE A 9 12.16 4.35 2.61
C PHE A 9 11.47 4.83 1.32
N LEU A 10 10.78 5.97 1.37
CA LEU A 10 10.05 6.58 0.26
C LEU A 10 10.89 7.69 -0.36
N THR A 11 11.03 7.70 -1.69
CA THR A 11 11.60 8.89 -2.35
C THR A 11 10.68 10.10 -2.13
N THR A 12 11.25 11.31 -2.22
CA THR A 12 10.45 12.55 -2.11
C THR A 12 9.29 12.57 -3.10
N ASP A 13 9.51 12.12 -4.33
CA ASP A 13 8.48 12.08 -5.37
C ASP A 13 7.38 11.07 -5.03
N THR A 14 7.74 9.87 -4.54
CA THR A 14 6.76 8.86 -4.14
C THR A 14 5.88 9.36 -2.98
N LYS A 15 6.50 10.02 -1.99
CA LYS A 15 5.78 10.61 -0.85
C LYS A 15 4.83 11.72 -1.31
N ASN A 16 5.27 12.56 -2.24
CA ASN A 16 4.43 13.62 -2.82
C ASN A 16 3.26 13.04 -3.62
N SER A 17 3.48 11.97 -4.40
CA SER A 17 2.40 11.29 -5.12
C SER A 17 1.36 10.69 -4.17
N LEU A 18 1.79 9.99 -3.12
CA LEU A 18 0.88 9.50 -2.08
C LEU A 18 0.05 10.64 -1.47
N ALA A 19 0.68 11.76 -1.12
CA ALA A 19 -0.02 12.92 -0.58
C ALA A 19 -1.01 13.53 -1.59
N GLN A 20 -0.64 13.62 -2.87
CA GLN A 20 -1.52 14.13 -3.94
C GLN A 20 -2.74 13.23 -4.14
N LEU A 21 -2.58 11.91 -4.00
CA LEU A 21 -3.68 10.96 -4.11
C LEU A 21 -4.63 11.01 -2.91
N GLY A 22 -4.24 11.65 -1.79
CA GLY A 22 -5.03 11.71 -0.56
C GLY A 22 -4.68 10.64 0.47
N PHE A 23 -3.53 9.97 0.34
CA PHE A 23 -3.06 9.00 1.34
C PHE A 23 -2.80 9.69 2.68
N ILE A 24 -3.37 9.12 3.75
CA ILE A 24 -3.24 9.64 5.10
C ILE A 24 -2.03 8.96 5.76
N PHE A 25 -0.97 9.73 5.95
CA PHE A 25 0.19 9.29 6.71
C PHE A 25 -0.14 9.29 8.20
N ARG A 26 -0.10 8.11 8.82
CA ARG A 26 -0.31 7.90 10.26
C ARG A 26 0.99 7.48 10.93
N ASP A 27 2.10 8.04 10.47
CA ASP A 27 3.43 7.66 10.94
C ASP A 27 3.66 8.10 12.40
N GLY A 28 4.46 7.31 13.11
CA GLY A 28 4.80 7.58 14.50
C GLY A 28 5.85 6.65 15.08
N ASP A 29 6.35 7.03 16.26
CA ASP A 29 7.45 6.31 16.90
C ASP A 29 6.99 5.02 17.61
N ASP A 30 5.68 4.83 17.84
CA ASP A 30 5.14 3.61 18.46
C ASP A 30 5.34 2.38 17.55
N GLN A 31 5.07 1.21 18.13
CA GLN A 31 5.17 -0.10 17.48
C GLN A 31 3.78 -0.76 17.48
N PRO A 32 2.82 -0.28 16.66
CA PRO A 32 1.50 -0.91 16.59
C PRO A 32 1.64 -2.37 16.13
N ASP A 33 0.87 -3.26 16.76
CA ASP A 33 0.70 -4.60 16.22
C ASP A 33 -0.28 -4.53 15.05
N ILE A 34 0.27 -4.54 13.84
CA ILE A 34 -0.49 -4.53 12.59
C ILE A 34 -0.73 -5.93 12.02
N SER A 35 -0.32 -6.98 12.74
CA SER A 35 -0.34 -8.34 12.21
C SER A 35 -1.75 -8.84 11.92
N GLY A 36 -1.86 -9.70 10.92
CA GLY A 36 -3.11 -10.36 10.52
C GLY A 36 -3.34 -10.37 9.03
N GLU A 37 -4.35 -11.14 8.66
CA GLU A 37 -4.91 -11.19 7.32
C GLU A 37 -6.16 -10.30 7.26
N PHE A 38 -6.26 -9.50 6.21
CA PHE A 38 -7.30 -8.50 6.02
C PHE A 38 -7.84 -8.53 4.59
N LEU A 39 -9.16 -8.55 4.46
CA LEU A 39 -9.88 -8.54 3.19
C LEU A 39 -10.46 -7.15 2.94
N TYR A 40 -10.04 -6.54 1.84
CA TYR A 40 -10.79 -5.46 1.21
C TYR A 40 -11.84 -6.12 0.31
N GLN A 41 -13.10 -6.12 0.74
CA GLN A 41 -14.21 -6.82 0.11
C GLN A 41 -14.65 -6.14 -1.19
N ILE A 42 -14.73 -4.80 -1.21
CA ILE A 42 -15.04 -4.01 -2.41
C ILE A 42 -14.07 -2.83 -2.46
N LEU A 43 -12.98 -2.99 -3.20
CA LEU A 43 -12.03 -1.92 -3.44
C LEU A 43 -12.65 -0.86 -4.34
N LYS A 44 -12.56 0.40 -3.93
CA LYS A 44 -13.06 1.55 -4.67
C LYS A 44 -11.94 2.55 -4.88
N LEU A 45 -11.77 3.01 -6.13
CA LEU A 45 -10.79 4.03 -6.45
C LEU A 45 -11.21 5.37 -5.84
N ASP A 46 -10.40 5.89 -4.93
CA ASP A 46 -10.62 7.17 -4.25
C ASP A 46 -9.80 8.30 -4.89
N GLY A 47 -8.60 7.98 -5.39
CA GLY A 47 -7.73 8.94 -6.07
C GLY A 47 -6.84 8.30 -7.13
N THR A 48 -6.55 9.04 -8.19
CA THR A 48 -5.58 8.66 -9.24
C THR A 48 -4.89 9.91 -9.78
N ASN A 49 -3.61 9.78 -10.14
CA ASN A 49 -2.85 10.80 -10.86
C ASN A 49 -2.41 10.31 -12.26
N ILE A 50 -2.95 9.17 -12.70
CA ILE A 50 -2.74 8.63 -14.04
C ILE A 50 -3.69 9.37 -15.01
N PRO A 51 -3.17 9.95 -16.11
CA PRO A 51 -4.01 10.57 -17.14
C PRO A 51 -4.98 9.56 -17.78
N ASP A 52 -6.23 9.98 -18.02
CA ASP A 52 -7.28 9.17 -18.65
C ASP A 52 -7.54 7.80 -17.98
N ASP A 53 -7.29 7.72 -16.66
CA ASP A 53 -7.53 6.53 -15.86
C ASP A 53 -9.03 6.32 -15.55
N TYR A 54 -9.34 5.27 -14.80
CA TYR A 54 -10.67 5.02 -14.28
C TYR A 54 -11.21 6.23 -13.49
N ALA A 55 -12.52 6.44 -13.59
CA ALA A 55 -13.20 7.45 -12.79
C ALA A 55 -13.13 7.10 -11.30
N THR A 56 -12.96 8.10 -10.45
CA THR A 56 -13.09 7.94 -9.00
C THR A 56 -14.45 7.32 -8.68
N GLY A 57 -14.45 6.33 -7.81
CA GLY A 57 -15.62 5.53 -7.44
C GLY A 57 -15.79 4.24 -8.24
N THR A 58 -14.98 3.99 -9.28
CA THR A 58 -14.91 2.68 -9.92
C THR A 58 -14.50 1.61 -8.91
N THR A 59 -15.17 0.45 -8.97
CA THR A 59 -14.92 -0.70 -8.09
C THR A 59 -13.97 -1.70 -8.74
N PHE A 60 -13.17 -2.37 -7.92
CA PHE A 60 -12.15 -3.35 -8.30
C PHE A 60 -12.38 -4.67 -7.55
N TYR A 61 -11.63 -5.70 -7.93
CA TYR A 61 -11.71 -7.01 -7.30
C TYR A 61 -11.35 -6.96 -5.81
N PRO A 62 -11.94 -7.86 -5.00
CA PRO A 62 -11.52 -8.00 -3.61
C PRO A 62 -10.02 -8.30 -3.52
N THR A 63 -9.37 -7.80 -2.48
CA THR A 63 -7.94 -8.02 -2.23
C THR A 63 -7.72 -8.44 -0.79
N THR A 64 -7.03 -9.56 -0.62
CA THR A 64 -6.56 -10.01 0.70
C THR A 64 -5.11 -9.60 0.86
N ILE A 65 -4.78 -9.05 2.04
CA ILE A 65 -3.41 -8.75 2.44
C ILE A 65 -3.11 -9.42 3.78
N ASN A 66 -1.84 -9.75 4.01
CA ASN A 66 -1.39 -10.32 5.26
C ASN A 66 -0.08 -9.66 5.70
N PHE A 67 -0.08 -9.18 6.95
CA PHE A 67 1.11 -8.69 7.64
C PHE A 67 1.52 -9.73 8.69
N SER A 68 2.73 -10.29 8.56
CA SER A 68 3.24 -11.29 9.50
C SER A 68 4.67 -10.99 9.93
N ASP A 69 5.18 -11.76 10.90
CA ASP A 69 6.58 -11.73 11.34
C ASP A 69 7.10 -10.31 11.63
N LEU A 70 6.33 -9.53 12.38
CA LEU A 70 6.71 -8.16 12.74
C LEU A 70 8.06 -8.17 13.45
N ASN A 71 8.94 -7.26 13.04
CA ASN A 71 10.18 -6.93 13.72
C ASN A 71 10.12 -5.47 14.18
N PRO A 72 9.61 -5.19 15.40
CA PRO A 72 9.41 -3.84 15.89
C PRO A 72 10.70 -3.02 16.04
N GLN A 73 11.83 -3.68 16.28
CA GLN A 73 13.14 -3.06 16.42
C GLN A 73 13.59 -2.42 15.09
N ASN A 74 13.36 -3.12 13.98
CA ASN A 74 13.70 -2.65 12.65
C ASN A 74 12.51 -2.01 11.91
N LYS A 75 11.31 -2.05 12.50
CA LYS A 75 10.06 -1.59 11.88
C LYS A 75 9.77 -2.27 10.53
N THR A 76 10.06 -3.57 10.44
CA THR A 76 9.83 -4.39 9.24
C THR A 76 8.83 -5.51 9.50
N PHE A 77 8.33 -6.14 8.43
CA PHE A 77 7.38 -7.25 8.47
C PHE A 77 7.50 -8.13 7.22
N SER A 78 6.96 -9.35 7.29
CA SER A 78 6.68 -10.19 6.13
C SER A 78 5.33 -9.79 5.53
N PHE A 79 5.24 -9.76 4.20
CA PHE A 79 4.03 -9.37 3.48
C PHE A 79 3.66 -10.39 2.43
N SER A 80 2.37 -10.70 2.35
CA SER A 80 1.75 -11.34 1.18
C SER A 80 0.44 -10.64 0.85
N GLY A 81 0.07 -10.61 -0.42
CA GLY A 81 -1.22 -10.11 -0.85
C GLY A 81 -1.64 -10.76 -2.16
N ASN A 82 -2.93 -10.82 -2.39
CA ASN A 82 -3.50 -11.32 -3.64
C ASN A 82 -4.85 -10.67 -3.88
N ASP A 83 -5.17 -10.45 -5.14
CA ASP A 83 -6.55 -10.24 -5.58
C ASP A 83 -7.07 -11.55 -6.22
N THR A 84 -8.22 -11.49 -6.87
CA THR A 84 -8.83 -12.68 -7.51
C THR A 84 -8.10 -13.12 -8.78
N GLU A 85 -7.25 -12.27 -9.35
CA GLU A 85 -6.60 -12.46 -10.66
C GLU A 85 -5.08 -12.61 -10.55
N SER A 86 -4.48 -12.15 -9.45
CA SER A 86 -3.03 -12.05 -9.29
C SER A 86 -2.56 -12.14 -7.84
N THR A 87 -1.37 -12.68 -7.65
CA THR A 87 -0.63 -12.61 -6.40
C THR A 87 0.37 -11.47 -6.47
N PHE A 88 0.51 -10.71 -5.39
CA PHE A 88 1.54 -9.69 -5.30
C PHE A 88 2.89 -10.41 -5.30
N GLY A 89 3.84 -9.91 -6.08
CA GLY A 89 5.17 -10.53 -6.14
C GLY A 89 5.94 -10.38 -4.83
N ASP A 90 7.14 -10.95 -4.81
CA ASP A 90 7.96 -11.00 -3.59
C ASP A 90 8.28 -9.59 -3.06
N ALA A 91 7.96 -9.37 -1.79
CA ALA A 91 8.33 -8.16 -1.07
C ALA A 91 9.86 -8.05 -0.96
N THR A 92 10.41 -6.96 -1.48
CA THR A 92 11.86 -6.67 -1.45
C THR A 92 12.24 -5.81 -0.26
N ALA A 93 11.33 -4.98 0.22
CA ALA A 93 11.52 -4.16 1.41
C ALA A 93 10.17 -3.82 2.03
N THR A 94 10.13 -3.81 3.36
CA THR A 94 8.94 -3.42 4.12
C THR A 94 9.32 -2.41 5.20
N PHE A 95 8.38 -1.51 5.52
CA PHE A 95 8.51 -0.56 6.60
C PHE A 95 7.15 -0.24 7.18
N TYR A 96 7.00 -0.14 8.49
CA TYR A 96 5.76 0.34 9.11
C TYR A 96 6.03 1.29 10.27
N SER A 97 5.06 2.17 10.53
CA SER A 97 5.12 3.06 11.67
C SER A 97 3.72 3.50 12.11
N GLY A 98 3.60 4.03 13.32
CA GLY A 98 2.28 4.33 13.88
C GLY A 98 2.27 4.99 15.24
N ILE A 99 1.06 5.31 15.70
CA ILE A 99 0.79 5.82 17.05
C ILE A 99 -0.47 5.13 17.60
N GLY A 100 -0.36 4.49 18.76
CA GLY A 100 -1.43 3.66 19.30
C GLY A 100 -1.83 2.56 18.31
N ASN A 101 -3.09 2.58 17.87
CA ASN A 101 -3.61 1.63 16.85
C ASN A 101 -3.57 2.18 15.42
N ASN A 102 -3.18 3.44 15.23
CA ASN A 102 -3.05 4.03 13.90
C ASN A 102 -1.73 3.59 13.28
N PHE A 103 -1.72 3.28 11.99
CA PHE A 103 -0.49 2.90 11.29
C PHE A 103 -0.45 3.37 9.85
N SER A 104 0.77 3.45 9.33
CA SER A 104 1.09 3.39 7.91
C SER A 104 2.12 2.27 7.69
N ALA A 105 1.91 1.47 6.66
CA ALA A 105 2.80 0.38 6.26
C ALA A 105 3.12 0.50 4.77
N TYR A 106 4.33 0.12 4.40
CA TYR A 106 4.87 0.33 3.06
C TYR A 106 5.59 -0.94 2.63
N VAL A 107 5.32 -1.38 1.40
CA VAL A 107 5.89 -2.59 0.81
C VAL A 107 6.38 -2.26 -0.58
N LYS A 108 7.68 -2.44 -0.82
CA LYS A 108 8.20 -2.49 -2.19
C LYS A 108 8.21 -3.95 -2.62
N HIS A 109 7.72 -4.22 -3.82
CA HIS A 109 7.78 -5.55 -4.40
C HIS A 109 8.02 -5.48 -5.90
N HIS A 110 8.48 -6.60 -6.46
CA HIS A 110 8.49 -6.77 -7.90
C HIS A 110 7.11 -7.18 -8.40
N ALA A 111 6.68 -6.59 -9.51
CA ALA A 111 5.61 -7.14 -10.33
C ALA A 111 6.19 -7.57 -11.67
N TYR A 112 5.68 -8.68 -12.20
CA TYR A 112 6.16 -9.27 -13.45
C TYR A 112 5.01 -9.34 -14.46
N ILE A 113 5.22 -8.80 -15.65
CA ILE A 113 4.39 -9.08 -16.83
C ILE A 113 5.32 -9.61 -17.90
N GLU A 114 5.11 -10.86 -18.30
CA GLU A 114 5.98 -11.60 -19.23
C GLU A 114 7.46 -11.53 -18.80
N ASP A 115 8.34 -11.01 -19.66
CA ASP A 115 9.79 -10.91 -19.43
C ASP A 115 10.20 -9.57 -18.76
N SER A 116 9.26 -8.70 -18.43
CA SER A 116 9.51 -7.39 -17.82
C SER A 116 9.16 -7.41 -16.34
N SER A 117 10.05 -6.88 -15.50
CA SER A 117 9.76 -6.61 -14.10
C SER A 117 9.65 -5.11 -13.86
N VAL A 118 8.84 -4.72 -12.91
CA VAL A 118 8.72 -3.35 -12.41
C VAL A 118 8.78 -3.36 -10.88
N ILE A 119 9.06 -2.20 -10.28
CA ILE A 119 9.01 -2.01 -8.83
C ILE A 119 7.78 -1.20 -8.49
N LEU A 120 6.89 -1.79 -7.70
CA LEU A 120 5.73 -1.11 -7.15
C LEU A 120 5.96 -0.83 -5.66
N LEU A 121 5.33 0.23 -5.18
CA LEU A 121 5.07 0.47 -3.78
C LEU A 121 3.59 0.20 -3.51
N GLN A 122 3.31 -0.67 -2.55
CA GLN A 122 2.04 -0.74 -1.84
C GLN A 122 2.14 0.03 -0.53
N ALA A 123 1.27 1.00 -0.31
CA ALA A 123 1.17 1.74 0.93
C ALA A 123 -0.21 1.48 1.56
N PHE A 124 -0.22 1.16 2.84
CA PHE A 124 -1.42 0.86 3.61
C PHE A 124 -1.54 1.84 4.77
N SER A 125 -2.74 2.29 5.09
CA SER A 125 -2.99 3.04 6.32
C SER A 125 -4.35 2.73 6.91
N GLY A 126 -4.47 2.90 8.22
CA GLY A 126 -5.76 2.84 8.91
C GLY A 126 -5.58 2.77 10.42
N THR A 127 -6.63 2.29 11.08
CA THR A 127 -6.63 2.00 12.52
C THR A 127 -6.93 0.53 12.74
N ILE A 128 -6.02 -0.17 13.41
CA ILE A 128 -6.21 -1.58 13.79
C ILE A 128 -7.30 -1.69 14.85
N THR A 129 -8.23 -2.62 14.62
CA THR A 129 -9.34 -2.98 15.50
C THR A 129 -9.45 -4.51 15.58
N PRO A 130 -10.22 -5.05 16.54
CA PRO A 130 -10.53 -6.47 16.58
C PRO A 130 -11.17 -6.99 15.28
N GLU A 131 -12.01 -6.18 14.65
CA GLU A 131 -12.76 -6.52 13.44
C GLU A 131 -11.94 -6.40 12.14
N GLY A 132 -10.83 -5.66 12.15
CA GLY A 132 -10.09 -5.36 10.93
C GLY A 132 -9.29 -4.07 10.99
N ILE A 133 -9.10 -3.46 9.83
CA ILE A 133 -8.52 -2.11 9.68
C ILE A 133 -9.67 -1.16 9.35
N THR A 134 -9.95 -0.19 10.23
CA THR A 134 -10.94 0.86 9.96
C THR A 134 -10.29 2.09 9.32
N ASN A 135 -11.05 2.80 8.49
CA ASN A 135 -10.52 3.84 7.60
C ASN A 135 -9.35 3.32 6.76
N ALA A 136 -9.51 2.09 6.23
CA ALA A 136 -8.49 1.40 5.48
C ALA A 136 -8.22 2.11 4.16
N GLN A 137 -6.96 2.42 3.90
CA GLN A 137 -6.46 2.93 2.64
C GLN A 137 -5.39 1.98 2.10
N MET A 138 -5.45 1.72 0.79
CA MET A 138 -4.43 1.01 0.04
C MET A 138 -4.03 1.86 -1.16
N ALA A 139 -2.76 2.18 -1.32
CA ALA A 139 -2.25 2.90 -2.49
C ALA A 139 -1.19 2.09 -3.22
N THR A 140 -1.29 2.06 -4.54
CA THR A 140 -0.30 1.45 -5.43
C THR A 140 0.40 2.56 -6.21
N ILE A 141 1.72 2.66 -6.09
CA ILE A 141 2.56 3.61 -6.84
C ILE A 141 3.60 2.85 -7.66
N MET A 142 3.78 3.24 -8.92
CA MET A 142 4.93 2.82 -9.72
C MET A 142 6.19 3.51 -9.22
N VAL A 143 7.14 2.75 -8.68
CA VAL A 143 8.44 3.29 -8.24
C VAL A 143 9.43 3.27 -9.40
N ASP A 144 9.46 2.17 -10.14
CA ASP A 144 10.35 2.01 -11.29
C ASP A 144 9.71 1.09 -12.35
N ASN A 145 9.32 1.67 -13.48
CA ASN A 145 8.81 0.96 -14.65
C ASN A 145 9.91 0.39 -15.55
N ASN A 146 11.19 0.51 -15.14
CA ASN A 146 12.37 0.05 -15.89
C ASN A 146 12.44 0.59 -17.33
N GLY A 147 11.87 1.77 -17.57
CA GLY A 147 11.83 2.42 -18.89
C GLY A 147 10.78 1.86 -19.85
N ASN A 148 9.89 0.97 -19.41
CA ASN A 148 8.75 0.50 -20.19
C ASN A 148 7.49 1.32 -19.85
N SER A 149 7.33 2.46 -20.51
CA SER A 149 6.11 3.30 -20.39
C SER A 149 4.99 2.92 -21.36
N VAL A 150 5.19 1.89 -22.19
CA VAL A 150 4.17 1.43 -23.14
C VAL A 150 3.17 0.50 -22.44
N ASP A 151 3.69 -0.42 -21.63
CA ASP A 151 2.87 -1.44 -20.95
C ASP A 151 2.56 -1.08 -19.50
N TYR A 152 3.29 -0.11 -18.93
CA TYR A 152 3.15 0.30 -17.53
C TYR A 152 2.91 1.79 -17.38
N ILE A 153 2.24 2.16 -16.29
CA ILE A 153 2.10 3.56 -15.87
C ILE A 153 3.49 4.16 -15.57
N GLU A 154 3.59 5.48 -15.67
CA GLU A 154 4.86 6.18 -15.45
C GLU A 154 5.30 6.14 -13.98
N ASN A 155 6.59 6.32 -13.74
CA ASN A 155 7.13 6.43 -12.38
C ASN A 155 6.40 7.54 -11.59
N ASN A 156 6.13 7.26 -10.33
CA ASN A 156 5.36 8.06 -9.37
C ASN A 156 3.87 8.25 -9.73
N GLN A 157 3.36 7.58 -10.77
CA GLN A 157 1.93 7.47 -10.98
C GLN A 157 1.35 6.31 -10.17
N GLY A 158 0.07 6.41 -9.85
CA GLY A 158 -0.59 5.41 -9.04
C GLY A 158 -2.04 5.73 -8.71
N ARG A 159 -2.58 4.88 -7.84
CA ARG A 159 -3.97 4.88 -7.42
C ARG A 159 -4.06 4.74 -5.90
N LEU A 160 -5.03 5.42 -5.31
CA LEU A 160 -5.46 5.24 -3.93
C LEU A 160 -6.82 4.57 -3.94
N PHE A 161 -6.96 3.55 -3.12
CA PHE A 161 -8.17 2.77 -2.92
C PHE A 161 -8.59 2.79 -1.46
N ILE A 162 -9.89 2.62 -1.27
CA ILE A 162 -10.54 2.37 0.02
C ILE A 162 -11.46 1.16 -0.12
N ASP A 163 -11.82 0.53 0.99
CA ASP A 163 -12.99 -0.35 0.99
C ASP A 163 -14.28 0.49 0.94
N GLU A 164 -15.32 0.01 0.25
CA GLU A 164 -16.61 0.69 0.15
C GLU A 164 -17.25 0.98 1.51
N ASP A 165 -17.11 0.08 2.47
CA ASP A 165 -17.62 0.28 3.84
C ASP A 165 -16.59 0.93 4.79
N GLY A 166 -15.38 1.19 4.27
CA GLY A 166 -14.27 1.79 4.99
C GLY A 166 -13.48 0.84 5.90
N THR A 167 -13.76 -0.46 5.88
CA THR A 167 -13.12 -1.47 6.72
C THR A 167 -12.52 -2.60 5.88
N ALA A 168 -11.24 -2.89 6.07
CA ALA A 168 -10.67 -4.15 5.61
C ALA A 168 -10.85 -5.20 6.71
N GLU A 169 -11.72 -6.19 6.47
CA GLU A 169 -12.16 -7.18 7.45
C GLU A 169 -11.05 -8.16 7.82
N ARG A 170 -10.83 -8.37 9.12
CA ARG A 170 -9.89 -9.38 9.60
C ARG A 170 -10.43 -10.78 9.31
N GLN A 171 -9.57 -11.66 8.78
CA GLN A 171 -9.86 -13.07 8.51
C GLN A 171 -9.40 -14.00 9.65
#